data_AF-A0A7H4N225-F1
#
_entry.id   AF-A0A7H4N225-F1
#
_cell.length_a   1.000
_cell.length_b   1.000
_cell.length_c   1.000
_cell.angle_alpha   90.00
_cell.angle_beta   90.00
_cell.angle_gamma   90.00
#
_symmetry.space_group_name_H-M   'P 1'
#
loop_
_entity.id
_entity.type
_entity.pdbx_description
1 polymer ?
#
loop_
_entity_poly.entity_id
_entity_poly.type
_entity_poly.pdbx_seq_one_letter_code
_entity_poly.pdbx_strand_id
1 'polypeptide(L)' 'MKRGWGAAADFPGIVLDNNGPRVDGYLFLSANLSAHWPMLDAFEEGYDRVAVDVTMEDGQRVTAWIYQLQPKAAA' A
#
# COMPACT_ATOMS: atom_id res chain seq x y z
N MET A 1 -17.42 -1.53 -21.81
CA MET A 1 -16.06 -1.44 -21.24
C MET A 1 -16.20 -1.01 -19.78
N LYS A 2 -15.94 -1.91 -18.83
CA LYS A 2 -16.00 -1.61 -17.40
C LYS A 2 -14.80 -0.72 -17.07
N ARG A 3 -15.04 0.49 -16.59
CA ARG A 3 -14.03 1.37 -16.01
C ARG A 3 -13.39 0.60 -14.85
N GLY A 4 -12.19 0.06 -15.06
CA GLY A 4 -11.35 -0.36 -13.95
C GLY A 4 -11.00 0.90 -13.18
N TRP A 5 -11.32 0.93 -11.90
CA TRP A 5 -10.93 2.02 -11.01
C TRP A 5 -9.40 2.03 -10.93
N GLY A 6 -8.75 2.86 -11.74
CA GLY A 6 -7.41 3.37 -11.44
C GLY A 6 -7.59 4.54 -10.48
N ALA A 7 -7.59 4.25 -9.17
CA ALA A 7 -7.84 5.21 -8.10
C ALA A 7 -6.67 6.19 -7.86
N ALA A 8 -5.59 6.14 -8.65
CA ALA A 8 -4.42 6.99 -8.40
C ALA A 8 -4.60 8.49 -8.74
N ALA A 9 -5.67 8.88 -9.46
CA ALA A 9 -5.82 10.27 -9.88
C ALA A 9 -6.42 11.19 -8.80
N ASP A 10 -7.27 10.67 -7.90
CA ASP A 10 -8.05 11.50 -6.95
C ASP A 10 -8.06 10.98 -5.50
N PHE A 11 -7.37 9.86 -5.20
CA PHE A 11 -7.35 9.28 -3.85
C PHE A 11 -6.06 9.62 -3.10
N PRO A 12 -6.14 9.80 -1.77
CA PRO A 12 -4.96 10.06 -0.95
C PRO A 12 -4.01 8.87 -1.01
N GLY A 13 -2.75 9.14 -1.35
CA GLY A 13 -1.69 8.14 -1.38
C GLY A 13 -0.65 8.38 -0.29
N ILE A 14 0.07 7.31 0.08
CA ILE A 14 1.19 7.36 1.03
C ILE A 14 2.50 7.42 0.26
N VAL A 15 3.39 8.31 0.67
CA VAL A 15 4.82 8.27 0.30
C VAL A 15 5.59 7.91 1.56
N LEU A 16 6.36 6.83 1.52
CA LEU A 16 7.16 6.41 2.67
C LEU A 16 8.32 7.38 2.90
N ASP A 17 8.41 7.89 4.12
CA ASP A 17 9.49 8.74 4.60
C ASP A 17 9.86 8.31 6.03
N ASN A 18 11.12 7.93 6.24
CA ASN A 18 11.65 7.51 7.54
C ASN A 18 11.65 8.66 8.57
N ASN A 19 11.58 9.91 8.11
CA ASN A 19 11.47 11.10 8.95
C ASN A 19 10.05 11.68 8.96
N GLY A 20 9.12 11.03 8.26
CA GLY A 20 7.72 11.43 8.20
C GLY A 20 6.96 11.13 9.49
N PRO A 21 5.77 11.72 9.67
CA PRO A 21 4.90 11.37 10.78
C PRO A 21 4.44 9.91 10.67
N ARG A 22 4.14 9.29 11.81
CA ARG A 22 3.51 7.96 11.84
C ARG A 22 2.12 8.03 11.21
N VAL A 23 1.80 7.05 10.40
CA VAL A 23 0.46 6.84 9.83
C VAL A 23 -0.22 5.73 10.61
N ASP A 24 -1.34 6.06 11.26
CA ASP A 24 -2.17 5.08 11.94
C ASP A 24 -3.10 4.38 10.94
N GLY A 25 -3.35 3.09 11.15
CA GLY A 25 -4.13 2.28 10.23
C GLY A 25 -4.45 0.90 10.81
N TYR A 26 -4.97 0.03 9.95
CA TYR A 26 -5.38 -1.33 10.32
C TYR A 26 -4.55 -2.35 9.56
N LEU A 27 -4.19 -3.44 10.24
CA LEU A 27 -3.53 -4.59 9.61
C LEU A 27 -4.58 -5.63 9.19
N PHE A 28 -4.67 -5.90 7.89
CA PHE A 28 -5.51 -6.97 7.35
C PHE A 28 -4.67 -8.24 7.13
N LEU A 29 -5.16 -9.38 7.64
CA LEU A 29 -4.50 -10.68 7.49
C LEU A 29 -5.45 -11.69 6.83
N SER A 30 -4.94 -12.44 5.85
CA SER A 30 -5.63 -13.57 5.25
C SER A 30 -4.65 -14.51 4.57
N ALA A 31 -4.88 -15.81 4.71
CA ALA A 31 -4.08 -16.84 4.04
C ALA A 31 -4.21 -16.79 2.51
N ASN A 32 -5.28 -16.16 1.99
CA ASN A 32 -5.56 -16.07 0.56
C ASN A 32 -4.90 -14.85 -0.12
N LEU A 33 -4.23 -13.96 0.64
CA LEU A 33 -3.64 -12.74 0.08
C LEU A 33 -2.65 -13.04 -1.05
N SER A 34 -1.84 -14.09 -0.90
CA SER A 34 -0.88 -14.51 -1.92
C SER A 34 -1.53 -14.81 -3.27
N ALA A 35 -2.71 -15.45 -3.26
CA ALA A 35 -3.47 -15.77 -4.45
C ALA A 35 -4.14 -14.53 -5.08
N HIS A 36 -4.42 -13.50 -4.28
CA HIS A 36 -5.09 -12.28 -4.72
C HIS A 36 -4.15 -11.12 -5.04
N TRP A 37 -2.86 -11.25 -4.77
CA TRP A 37 -1.88 -10.20 -5.06
C TRP A 37 -1.91 -9.68 -6.50
N PRO A 38 -1.96 -10.51 -7.55
CA PRO A 38 -2.00 -9.99 -8.92
C PRO A 38 -3.25 -9.14 -9.21
N MET A 39 -4.38 -9.50 -8.60
CA MET A 39 -5.63 -8.73 -8.74
C MET A 39 -5.56 -7.39 -8.00
N LEU A 40 -4.98 -7.39 -6.78
CA LEU A 40 -4.80 -6.17 -5.99
C LEU A 40 -3.78 -5.23 -6.65
N ASP A 41 -2.66 -5.77 -7.14
CA ASP A 41 -1.64 -5.00 -7.86
C ASP A 41 -2.21 -4.37 -9.15
N ALA A 42 -3.08 -5.09 -9.88
CA ALA A 42 -3.74 -4.55 -11.07
C ALA A 42 -4.85 -3.53 -10.73
N PHE A 43 -5.45 -3.61 -9.54
CA PHE A 43 -6.45 -2.66 -9.08
C PHE A 43 -5.81 -1.34 -8.63
N GLU A 44 -4.68 -1.42 -7.93
CA GLU A 44 -3.91 -0.26 -7.44
C GLU A 44 -2.93 0.27 -8.49
N GLU A 45 -3.37 0.36 -9.75
CA GLU A 45 -2.57 0.95 -10.84
C GLU A 45 -2.14 2.38 -10.47
N GLY A 46 -0.83 2.66 -10.54
CA GLY A 46 -0.23 3.94 -10.12
C GLY A 46 0.40 3.92 -8.72
N TYR A 47 0.34 2.78 -8.04
CA TYR A 47 1.01 2.53 -6.77
C TYR A 47 1.97 1.33 -6.86
N ASP A 48 3.00 1.33 -6.00
CA ASP A 48 3.90 0.20 -5.84
C ASP A 48 3.63 -0.52 -4.53
N ARG A 49 3.50 -1.85 -4.59
CA ARG A 49 3.43 -2.68 -3.39
C ARG A 49 4.81 -2.81 -2.75
N VAL A 50 4.95 -2.31 -1.53
CA VAL A 50 6.20 -2.29 -0.78
C VAL A 50 6.03 -2.86 0.62
N ALA A 51 7.09 -3.47 1.14
CA ALA A 51 7.11 -3.98 2.50
C ALA A 51 7.40 -2.84 3.49
N VAL A 52 6.72 -2.84 4.63
CA VAL A 52 6.88 -1.86 5.71
C VAL A 52 6.88 -2.55 7.07
N ASP A 53 7.55 -1.92 8.03
CA ASP A 53 7.47 -2.29 9.44
C ASP A 53 6.28 -1.59 10.10
N VAL A 54 5.31 -2.39 10.56
CA VAL A 54 4.13 -1.92 11.30
C VAL A 54 4.36 -2.14 12.78
N THR A 55 4.08 -1.12 13.59
CA THR A 55 4.05 -1.24 15.05
C THR A 55 2.60 -1.43 15.51
N MET A 56 2.31 -2.57 16.14
CA MET A 56 1.01 -2.90 16.74
C MET A 56 0.79 -2.11 18.04
N GLU A 57 -0.44 -2.07 18.55
CA GLU A 57 -0.78 -1.34 19.79
C GLU A 57 -0.03 -1.86 21.01
N ASP A 58 0.30 -3.15 21.04
CA ASP A 58 1.11 -3.80 22.08
C ASP A 58 2.62 -3.55 21.94
N GLY A 59 3.04 -2.79 20.93
CA GLY A 59 4.44 -2.49 20.64
C GLY A 59 5.15 -3.55 19.78
N GLN A 60 4.50 -4.65 19.41
CA GLN A 60 5.07 -5.64 18.51
C GLN A 60 5.31 -5.03 17.12
N ARG A 61 6.43 -5.40 16.50
CA ARG A 61 6.71 -5.05 15.10
C ARG A 61 6.47 -6.23 14.17
N VAL A 62 5.77 -5.97 13.07
CA VAL A 62 5.48 -6.97 12.04
C VAL A 62 5.74 -6.38 10.65
N THR A 63 6.24 -7.19 9.73
CA THR A 63 6.34 -6.79 8.33
C THR A 63 5.00 -6.96 7.64
N ALA A 64 4.51 -5.91 6.99
CA ALA A 64 3.29 -5.90 6.21
C ALA A 64 3.54 -5.28 4.82
N TRP A 65 2.53 -5.30 3.97
CA TRP A 65 2.58 -4.70 2.63
C TRP A 65 1.61 -3.53 2.53
N ILE A 66 2.06 -2.43 1.94
CA ILE A 66 1.21 -1.30 1.56
C ILE A 66 1.39 -0.97 0.09
N TYR A 67 0.48 -0.17 -0.46
CA TYR A 67 0.61 0.45 -1.76
C TYR A 67 1.03 1.92 -1.57
N GLN A 68 2.27 2.25 -1.95
CA GLN A 68 2.78 3.62 -1.92
C GLN A 68 2.64 4.27 -3.29
N LEU A 69 2.52 5.59 -3.36
CA LEU A 69 2.52 6.29 -4.64
C LEU A 69 3.80 5.98 -5.41
N GLN A 70 3.67 5.67 -6.70
CA GLN A 70 4.82 5.51 -7.56
C GLN A 70 5.65 6.81 -7.54
N PRO A 71 6.98 6.71 -7.37
CA PRO A 71 7.83 7.88 -7.45
C PRO A 71 7.61 8.54 -8.82
N LYS A 72 7.45 9.87 -8.81
CA LYS A 72 7.29 10.62 -10.05
C LYS A 72 8.51 10.31 -10.94
N ALA A 73 8.28 9.72 -12.10
CA ALA A 73 9.35 9.44 -13.05
C ALA A 73 10.14 10.74 -13.30
N ALA A 74 11.46 10.68 -13.13
CA ALA A 74 12.33 11.78 -13.50
C ALA A 74 12.17 12.01 -15.00
N ALA A 75 11.91 13.27 -15.37
CA ALA A 75 11.77 13.70 -16.76
C ALA A 75 13.12 13.63 -17.50
#